data_AF-A0A6V7JJU4-F1
#
_entry.id   AF-A0A6V7JJU4-F1
#
_cell.length_a   1.000
_cell.length_b   1.000
_cell.length_c   1.000
_cell.angle_alpha   90.00
_cell.angle_beta   90.00
_cell.angle_gamma   90.00
#
_symmetry.space_group_name_H-M   'P 1'
#
loop_
_entity.id
_entity.type
_entity.pdbx_description
1 polymer ?
#
loop_
_entity_poly.entity_id
_entity_poly.type
_entity_poly.pdbx_seq_one_letter_code
_entity_poly.pdbx_strand_id
1 'polypeptide(L)' 'GARDGASKRYPVMVFVHGESYEWNSGNPYDGSVLASYGGVVVVTINYRLGIL' A
#
# COMPACT_ATOMS: atom_id res chain seq x y z
N GLY A 1 7.39 8.17 31.53
CA GLY A 1 6.09 7.55 31.83
C GLY A 1 5.39 7.20 30.54
N ALA A 2 5.55 5.96 30.12
CA ALA A 2 4.57 5.13 29.43
C ALA A 2 3.23 5.77 29.02
N ARG A 3 2.97 5.84 27.71
CA ARG A 3 1.66 5.46 27.18
C ARG A 3 1.75 4.00 26.74
N ASP A 4 1.87 3.12 27.73
CA ASP A 4 1.81 1.67 27.54
C ASP A 4 0.36 1.35 27.14
N GLY A 5 0.16 1.08 25.85
CA GLY A 5 -1.15 0.81 25.24
C GLY A 5 -1.31 1.32 23.81
N ALA A 6 -0.47 2.25 23.34
CA ALA A 6 -0.49 2.68 21.94
C ALA A 6 0.43 1.77 21.11
N SER A 7 -0.15 0.85 20.34
CA SER A 7 0.57 0.07 19.32
C SER A 7 1.50 0.99 18.51
N LYS A 8 2.76 0.58 18.30
CA LYS A 8 3.72 1.29 17.46
C LYS A 8 3.06 1.60 16.10
N ARG A 9 2.90 2.87 15.76
CA ARG A 9 2.29 3.31 14.50
C ARG A 9 3.36 3.36 13.43
N TYR A 10 3.11 2.67 12.32
CA TYR A 10 3.96 2.72 11.14
C TYR A 10 3.39 3.70 10.12
N PRO A 11 4.24 4.46 9.40
CA PRO A 11 3.80 5.22 8.23
C PRO A 11 3.20 4.27 7.18
N VAL A 12 2.18 4.76 6.47
CA VAL A 12 1.46 3.99 5.45
C VAL A 12 1.77 4.56 4.07
N MET A 13 2.23 3.70 3.17
CA MET A 13 2.45 3.99 1.76
C MET A 13 1.33 3.34 0.95
N VAL A 14 0.51 4.15 0.30
CA VAL A 14 -0.57 3.67 -0.58
C VAL A 14 -0.11 3.78 -2.02
N PHE A 15 -0.04 2.65 -2.71
CA PHE A 15 0.32 2.57 -4.12
C PHE A 15 -0.94 2.35 -4.97
N VAL A 16 -1.13 3.25 -5.93
CA VAL A 16 -2.19 3.19 -6.94
C VAL A 16 -1.53 2.81 -8.25
N HIS A 17 -1.90 1.67 -8.81
CA HIS A 17 -1.32 1.21 -10.07
C HIS A 17 -1.72 2.13 -11.23
N GLY A 18 -0.76 2.37 -12.15
CA GLY A 18 -0.93 3.23 -13.32
C GLY A 18 -1.53 2.51 -14.53
N GLU A 19 -1.11 2.97 -15.71
CA GLU A 19 -1.67 2.73 -17.06
C GLU A 19 -2.85 3.67 -17.38
N SER A 20 -3.49 3.48 -18.53
CA SER A 20 -4.53 4.37 -19.08
C SER A 20 -5.89 4.30 -18.36
N TYR A 21 -5.95 3.88 -17.09
CA TYR A 21 -7.20 3.53 -16.38
C TYR A 21 -8.01 2.42 -17.07
N GLU A 22 -7.39 1.68 -18.01
CA GLU A 22 -8.06 0.71 -18.87
C GLU A 22 -7.74 -0.74 -18.47
N TRP A 23 -6.56 -0.97 -17.92
CA TRP A 23 -6.04 -2.29 -17.57
C TRP A 23 -5.08 -2.18 -16.38
N ASN A 24 -4.60 -3.32 -15.88
CA ASN A 24 -3.71 -3.51 -14.71
C ASN A 24 -4.43 -3.78 -13.37
N SER A 25 -3.66 -4.10 -12.32
CA SER A 25 -4.15 -4.36 -10.97
C SER A 25 -3.06 -4.07 -9.93
N GLY A 26 -3.39 -4.05 -8.65
CA GLY A 26 -2.43 -3.95 -7.56
C GLY A 26 -1.61 -5.23 -7.29
N ASN A 27 -2.00 -6.37 -7.85
CA ASN A 27 -1.40 -7.68 -7.56
C ASN A 27 0.06 -7.87 -8.03
N PRO A 28 0.50 -7.31 -9.17
CA PRO A 28 1.89 -7.40 -9.63
C PRO A 28 2.89 -6.63 -8.75
N TYR A 29 2.41 -5.77 -7.86
CA TYR A 29 3.24 -4.88 -7.06
C TYR A 29 3.46 -5.46 -5.67
N ASP A 30 4.52 -6.25 -5.52
CA ASP A 30 4.93 -6.80 -4.22
C ASP A 30 5.63 -5.75 -3.35
N GLY A 31 5.02 -5.42 -2.20
CA GLY A 31 5.55 -4.49 -1.21
C GLY A 31 6.52 -5.10 -0.20
N SER A 32 6.85 -6.39 -0.30
CA SER A 32 7.61 -7.13 0.72
C SER A 32 8.96 -6.48 1.09
N VAL A 33 9.74 -6.06 0.10
CA VAL A 33 11.05 -5.41 0.31
C VAL A 33 10.87 -4.06 1.02
N LEU A 34 9.93 -3.22 0.55
CA LEU A 34 9.66 -1.92 1.16
C LEU A 34 9.18 -2.05 2.61
N ALA A 35 8.29 -3.01 2.89
CA ALA A 35 7.82 -3.28 4.24
C ALA A 35 8.94 -3.79 5.15
N SER A 36 9.79 -4.70 4.64
CA SER A 36 10.87 -5.33 5.41
C SER A 36 11.97 -4.37 5.82
N TYR A 37 12.36 -3.47 4.91
CA TYR A 37 13.50 -2.55 5.15
C TYR A 37 13.07 -1.14 5.55
N GLY A 38 11.89 -0.69 5.11
CA GLY A 38 11.44 0.70 5.28
C GLY A 38 10.70 0.97 6.59
N GLY A 39 10.29 -0.06 7.34
CA GLY A 39 9.45 0.12 8.52
C GLY A 39 8.14 0.83 8.18
N VAL A 40 7.54 0.47 7.04
CA VAL A 40 6.30 1.05 6.51
C VAL A 40 5.28 -0.06 6.30
N VAL A 41 3.99 0.31 6.35
CA VAL A 41 2.92 -0.53 5.80
C VAL A 41 2.73 -0.15 4.34
N VAL A 42 2.84 -1.12 3.44
CA VAL A 42 2.58 -0.92 2.01
C VAL A 42 1.20 -1.45 1.69
N VAL A 43 0.38 -0.63 1.03
CA VAL A 43 -0.96 -0.99 0.58
C VAL A 43 -1.04 -0.79 -0.91
N THR A 44 -1.32 -1.85 -1.66
CA THR A 44 -1.72 -1.77 -3.06
C THR A 44 -3.24 -1.83 -3.14
N ILE A 45 -3.84 -1.01 -4.01
CA ILE A 45 -5.30 -0.99 -4.18
C ILE A 45 -5.67 -1.31 -5.61
N ASN A 46 -6.81 -1.97 -5.79
CA ASN A 46 -7.49 -2.05 -7.08
C ASN A 46 -8.55 -0.95 -7.15
N TYR A 47 -8.77 -0.41 -8.34
CA TYR A 47 -9.87 0.50 -8.65
C TYR A 47 -10.56 0.06 -9.95
N ARG A 48 -11.73 0.65 -10.24
CA ARG A 48 -12.48 0.30 -11.45
C ARG A 48 -11.80 0.86 -12.69
N LEU A 49 -11.85 0.07 -13.76
CA LEU A 49 -11.19 0.35 -15.01
C LEU A 49 -12.23 0.56 -16.11
N GLY A 50 -11.93 1.45 -17.05
CA GLY A 50 -12.89 1.87 -18.06
C GLY A 50 -14.09 2.61 -17.44
N ILE A 51 -15.27 2.42 -18.02
CA ILE A 51 -16.49 3.20 -17.71
C ILE A 51 -17.24 2.66 -16.46
N LEU A 52 -16.60 1.82 -15.64
CA LEU A 52 -17.24 1.01 -14.59
C LEU A 52 -17.31 1.67 -13.21
#